data_AF-A0A7X4IQQ3-F1
#
_entry.id   AF-A0A7X4IQQ3-F1
#
_cell.length_a   1.000
_cell.length_b   1.000
_cell.length_c   1.000
_cell.angle_alpha   90.00
_cell.angle_beta   90.00
_cell.angle_gamma   90.00
#
_symmetry.space_group_name_H-M   'P 1'
#
loop_
_entity.id
_entity.type
_entity.pdbx_description
1 polymer ?
#
loop_
_entity_poly.entity_id
_entity_poly.type
_entity_poly.pdbx_seq_one_letter_code
_entity_poly.pdbx_strand_id
1 'polypeptide(L)'
;MTLRLALLFLVAGIGAPALTAQTYQRGQNVAPAFEGWERNEDGSFSFLFGYMNRNWHEQLDIPVGEHNSFSPGPADRGQPTHFLPRRNRFVFKVRVPADWGDKELVWTLTSNGVTERAYASLRPDYIVDNMVFMSETGALGAGHSNAETRGNEPPTITLEGPTERETTVGSPVTITALVEDDGLLRARRPSPPRLATAEDSARADSIWNAPPTLSRRQLTPPTRITVQKVNGLFMSWFLYRGGE
;
A
#
# COMPACT_ATOMS: atom_id res chain seq x y z
N MET A 1 -59.29 -44.82 7.37
CA MET A 1 -57.94 -44.99 7.95
C MET A 1 -56.94 -44.93 6.82
N THR A 2 -56.34 -43.75 6.57
CA THR A 2 -55.32 -43.56 5.53
C THR A 2 -54.27 -42.62 6.09
N LEU A 3 -53.15 -43.20 6.52
CA LEU A 3 -52.01 -42.50 7.11
C LEU A 3 -51.12 -41.99 5.98
N ARG A 4 -50.98 -40.67 5.81
CA ARG A 4 -50.02 -40.07 4.88
C ARG A 4 -48.70 -39.83 5.62
N LEU A 5 -47.67 -40.57 5.23
CA LEU A 5 -46.29 -40.39 5.68
C LEU A 5 -45.69 -39.18 4.93
N ALA A 6 -45.34 -38.12 5.65
CA ALA A 6 -44.60 -36.99 5.08
C ALA A 6 -43.10 -37.25 5.21
N LEU A 7 -42.43 -37.38 4.06
CA LEU A 7 -40.98 -37.59 3.97
C LEU A 7 -40.29 -36.22 4.08
N LEU A 8 -39.51 -36.01 5.14
CA LEU A 8 -38.67 -34.82 5.33
C LEU A 8 -37.38 -34.98 4.50
N PHE A 9 -37.24 -34.17 3.44
CA PHE A 9 -35.97 -34.01 2.74
C PHE A 9 -35.06 -33.06 3.51
N LEU A 10 -33.96 -33.59 4.05
CA LEU A 10 -32.87 -32.80 4.61
C LEU A 10 -32.02 -32.27 3.46
N VAL A 11 -32.15 -30.98 3.14
CA VAL A 11 -31.26 -30.30 2.20
C VAL A 11 -29.93 -30.02 2.92
N ALA A 12 -28.91 -30.82 2.62
CA ALA A 12 -27.54 -30.53 3.03
C ALA A 12 -27.04 -29.32 2.24
N GLY A 13 -26.92 -28.17 2.91
CA GLY A 13 -26.33 -26.97 2.32
C GLY A 13 -24.85 -27.21 2.01
N ILE A 14 -24.49 -27.22 0.73
CA ILE A 14 -23.10 -27.18 0.28
C ILE A 14 -22.58 -25.78 0.64
N GLY A 15 -21.82 -25.68 1.74
CA GLY A 15 -21.10 -24.46 2.07
C GLY A 15 -20.08 -24.16 0.98
N ALA A 16 -20.16 -22.98 0.37
CA ALA A 16 -19.12 -22.52 -0.54
C ALA A 16 -17.76 -22.52 0.20
N PRO A 17 -16.67 -23.02 -0.41
CA PRO A 17 -15.36 -22.94 0.23
C PRO A 17 -15.03 -21.48 0.49
N ALA A 18 -14.70 -21.15 1.74
CA ALA A 18 -14.11 -19.87 2.05
C ALA A 18 -12.85 -19.73 1.20
N LEU A 19 -12.81 -18.71 0.33
CA LEU A 19 -11.59 -18.28 -0.34
C LEU A 19 -10.62 -17.79 0.75
N THR A 20 -9.82 -18.70 1.28
CA THR A 20 -8.73 -18.34 2.17
C THR A 20 -7.60 -17.83 1.28
N ALA A 21 -7.35 -16.51 1.33
CA ALA A 21 -6.12 -15.99 0.77
C ALA A 21 -4.96 -16.64 1.55
N GLN A 22 -4.18 -17.50 0.89
CA GLN A 22 -2.98 -18.06 1.50
C GLN A 22 -2.03 -16.91 1.81
N THR A 23 -1.77 -16.69 3.09
CA THR A 23 -0.78 -15.72 3.56
C THR A 23 0.27 -16.44 4.37
N TYR A 24 1.52 -16.03 4.23
CA TYR A 24 2.67 -16.71 4.83
C TYR A 24 3.36 -15.80 5.84
N GLN A 25 3.77 -16.37 6.96
CA GLN A 25 4.51 -15.62 7.97
C GLN A 25 5.98 -15.41 7.54
N ARG A 26 6.60 -16.44 6.95
CA ARG A 26 8.01 -16.52 6.55
C ARG A 26 8.21 -17.51 5.38
N GLY A 27 9.41 -17.52 4.81
CA GLY A 27 9.91 -18.53 3.86
C GLY A 27 9.47 -18.35 2.42
N GLN A 28 8.79 -17.25 2.08
CA GLN A 28 8.36 -16.94 0.71
C GLN A 28 9.31 -15.97 0.02
N ASN A 29 9.29 -15.96 -1.30
CA ASN A 29 10.11 -15.06 -2.10
C ASN A 29 9.56 -13.62 -2.12
N VAL A 30 10.43 -12.69 -2.53
CA VAL A 30 10.09 -11.32 -2.90
C VAL A 30 9.85 -11.26 -4.41
N ALA A 31 8.76 -10.63 -4.81
CA ALA A 31 8.47 -10.33 -6.21
C ALA A 31 8.72 -8.85 -6.50
N PRO A 32 9.68 -8.49 -7.39
CA PRO A 32 9.85 -7.12 -7.84
C PRO A 32 8.64 -6.69 -8.67
N ALA A 33 8.36 -5.39 -8.70
CA ALA A 33 7.25 -4.82 -9.46
C ALA A 33 7.70 -3.57 -10.21
N PHE A 34 7.36 -3.50 -11.49
CA PHE A 34 7.36 -2.25 -12.23
C PHE A 34 6.02 -1.58 -11.98
N GLU A 35 6.06 -0.39 -11.39
CA GLU A 35 4.86 0.35 -10.99
C GLU A 35 4.41 1.35 -12.06
N GLY A 36 5.28 1.60 -13.04
CA GLY A 36 5.01 2.48 -14.18
C GLY A 36 6.11 3.50 -14.41
N TRP A 37 5.83 4.51 -15.23
CA TRP A 37 6.79 5.53 -15.62
C TRP A 37 6.19 6.93 -15.66
N GLU A 38 7.05 7.92 -15.44
CA GLU A 38 6.74 9.34 -15.56
C GLU A 38 7.76 10.02 -16.48
N ARG A 39 7.35 11.09 -17.16
CA ARG A 39 8.22 11.91 -18.01
C ARG A 39 8.81 13.05 -17.19
N ASN A 40 10.12 13.26 -17.29
CA ASN A 40 10.83 14.36 -16.65
C ASN A 40 10.78 15.62 -17.55
N GLU A 41 11.03 16.79 -16.96
CA GLU A 41 11.01 18.09 -17.67
C GLU A 41 12.03 18.16 -18.82
N ASP A 42 13.19 17.53 -18.65
CA ASP A 42 14.24 17.46 -19.68
C ASP A 42 13.95 16.44 -20.80
N GLY A 43 12.77 15.81 -20.79
CA GLY A 43 12.34 14.82 -21.76
C GLY A 43 12.82 13.39 -21.49
N SER A 44 13.68 13.17 -20.50
CA SER A 44 14.00 11.83 -20.02
C SER A 44 12.81 11.20 -19.28
N PHE A 45 12.94 9.95 -18.85
CA PHE A 45 11.88 9.23 -18.12
C PHE A 45 12.40 8.68 -16.80
N SER A 46 11.50 8.50 -15.85
CA SER A 46 11.78 7.83 -14.59
C SER A 46 10.91 6.58 -14.50
N PHE A 47 11.54 5.41 -14.41
CA PHE A 47 10.87 4.13 -14.15
C PHE A 47 10.73 3.92 -12.66
N LEU A 48 9.51 3.65 -12.22
CA LEU A 48 9.17 3.45 -10.82
C LEU A 48 9.11 1.97 -10.50
N PHE A 49 9.75 1.59 -9.40
CA PHE A 49 9.78 0.21 -8.95
C PHE A 49 9.31 0.10 -7.51
N GLY A 50 8.66 -1.02 -7.24
CA GLY A 50 8.28 -1.47 -5.91
C GLY A 50 8.48 -2.98 -5.81
N TYR A 51 8.00 -3.57 -4.73
CA TYR A 51 8.08 -5.02 -4.58
C TYR A 51 7.00 -5.53 -3.62
N MET A 52 6.74 -6.83 -3.71
CA MET A 52 5.93 -7.57 -2.76
C MET A 52 6.80 -8.59 -2.04
N ASN A 53 7.14 -8.32 -0.78
CA ASN A 53 7.62 -9.37 0.11
C ASN A 53 6.40 -10.17 0.58
N ARG A 54 6.31 -11.43 0.16
CA ARG A 54 5.13 -12.28 0.40
C ARG A 54 4.97 -12.66 1.88
N ASN A 55 5.98 -12.41 2.70
CA ASN A 55 6.01 -12.69 4.14
C ASN A 55 5.38 -11.57 4.97
N TRP A 56 4.81 -11.93 6.13
CA TRP A 56 4.30 -10.96 7.11
C TRP A 56 5.35 -10.53 8.14
N HIS A 57 6.32 -11.39 8.46
CA HIS A 57 7.31 -11.12 9.52
C HIS A 57 8.75 -11.11 9.01
N GLU A 58 9.05 -11.91 7.99
CA GLU A 58 10.42 -12.02 7.47
C GLU A 58 10.81 -10.82 6.61
N GLN A 59 11.95 -10.25 6.94
CA GLN A 59 12.71 -9.32 6.12
C GLN A 59 13.83 -10.11 5.45
N LEU A 60 14.22 -9.71 4.24
CA LEU A 60 15.25 -10.39 3.47
C LEU A 60 16.33 -9.39 3.09
N ASP A 61 17.58 -9.77 3.30
CA ASP A 61 18.75 -9.03 2.86
C ASP A 61 19.33 -9.70 1.62
N ILE A 62 19.34 -8.98 0.51
CA ILE A 62 19.79 -9.47 -0.79
C ILE A 62 20.67 -8.39 -1.42
N PRO A 63 22.01 -8.50 -1.29
CA PRO A 63 22.93 -7.50 -1.81
C PRO A 63 22.83 -7.41 -3.33
N VAL A 64 23.24 -6.27 -3.88
CA VAL A 64 23.32 -6.10 -5.33
C VAL A 64 24.31 -7.12 -5.89
N GLY A 65 23.88 -7.86 -6.92
CA GLY A 65 24.67 -8.95 -7.50
C GLY A 65 23.81 -9.87 -8.35
N GLU A 66 24.24 -11.11 -8.51
CA GLU A 66 23.55 -12.11 -9.35
C GLU A 66 22.06 -12.26 -8.98
N HIS A 67 21.75 -12.22 -7.69
CA HIS A 67 20.40 -12.39 -7.16
C HIS A 67 19.61 -11.09 -7.01
N ASN A 68 20.19 -9.93 -7.29
CA ASN A 68 19.51 -8.64 -7.22
C ASN A 68 20.19 -7.64 -8.17
N SER A 69 19.76 -7.62 -9.43
CA SER A 69 20.45 -6.85 -10.47
C SER A 69 19.50 -6.29 -11.51
N PHE A 70 19.95 -5.20 -12.15
CA PHE A 70 19.36 -4.67 -13.36
C PHE A 70 20.10 -5.09 -14.62
N SER A 71 19.34 -5.19 -15.71
CA SER A 71 19.87 -5.24 -17.07
C SER A 71 18.90 -4.57 -18.04
N PRO A 72 19.37 -3.94 -19.14
CA PRO A 72 20.77 -3.75 -19.53
C PRO A 72 21.49 -2.65 -18.72
N GLY A 73 22.81 -2.58 -18.88
CA GLY A 73 23.67 -1.59 -18.23
C GLY A 73 24.13 -2.02 -16.83
N PRO A 74 24.44 -1.06 -15.93
CA PRO A 74 24.90 -1.37 -14.57
C PRO A 74 23.87 -2.19 -13.79
N ALA A 75 24.37 -3.18 -13.05
CA ALA A 75 23.55 -4.03 -12.18
C ALA A 75 22.99 -3.25 -10.98
N ASP A 76 23.76 -2.30 -10.44
CA ASP A 76 23.30 -1.37 -9.39
C ASP A 76 22.69 -0.12 -10.02
N ARG A 77 21.44 0.16 -9.68
CA ARG A 77 20.71 1.38 -10.04
C ARG A 77 19.95 1.97 -8.85
N GLY A 78 20.38 1.66 -7.64
CA GLY A 78 19.72 2.15 -6.42
C GLY A 78 18.61 1.27 -5.88
N GLN A 79 18.45 0.02 -6.37
CA GLN A 79 17.45 -0.91 -5.83
C GLN A 79 17.68 -1.23 -4.35
N PRO A 80 16.63 -1.60 -3.59
CA PRO A 80 16.78 -2.05 -2.21
C PRO A 80 17.70 -3.27 -2.10
N THR A 81 18.46 -3.33 -1.01
CA THR A 81 19.17 -4.53 -0.54
C THR A 81 18.54 -5.10 0.72
N HIS A 82 17.69 -4.35 1.41
CA HIS A 82 16.91 -4.79 2.56
C HIS A 82 15.41 -4.71 2.24
N PHE A 83 14.72 -5.86 2.27
CA PHE A 83 13.34 -6.00 1.82
C PHE A 83 12.37 -6.16 2.99
N LEU A 84 11.76 -5.05 3.39
CA LEU A 84 10.68 -5.01 4.40
C LEU A 84 9.48 -5.88 4.01
N PRO A 85 8.67 -6.36 4.98
CA PRO A 85 7.54 -7.24 4.69
C PRO A 85 6.46 -6.56 3.83
N ARG A 86 5.62 -7.38 3.21
CA ARG A 86 4.42 -6.95 2.46
C ARG A 86 4.74 -6.07 1.23
N ARG A 87 3.71 -5.35 0.78
CA ARG A 87 3.77 -4.52 -0.42
C ARG A 87 4.43 -3.19 -0.10
N ASN A 88 5.53 -2.93 -0.79
CA ASN A 88 6.25 -1.66 -0.77
C ASN A 88 6.14 -1.09 -2.19
N ARG A 89 5.20 -0.17 -2.40
CA ARG A 89 4.95 0.45 -3.72
C ARG A 89 5.86 1.66 -3.91
N PHE A 90 6.25 1.93 -5.16
CA PHE A 90 6.95 3.16 -5.54
C PHE A 90 8.20 3.48 -4.68
N VAL A 91 8.99 2.46 -4.37
CA VAL A 91 10.11 2.54 -3.41
C VAL A 91 11.28 3.36 -3.96
N PHE A 92 11.57 3.23 -5.25
CA PHE A 92 12.66 3.96 -5.89
C PHE A 92 12.37 4.19 -7.37
N LYS A 93 13.15 5.10 -7.97
CA LYS A 93 13.07 5.45 -9.39
C LYS A 93 14.41 5.20 -10.07
N VAL A 94 14.36 4.76 -11.32
CA VAL A 94 15.52 4.65 -12.21
C VAL A 94 15.32 5.57 -13.40
N ARG A 95 16.21 6.54 -13.59
CA ARG A 95 16.17 7.45 -14.74
C ARG A 95 16.68 6.74 -16.00
N VAL A 96 15.96 6.89 -17.11
CA VAL A 96 16.35 6.43 -18.45
C VAL A 96 16.29 7.59 -19.45
N PRO A 97 17.15 7.61 -20.48
CA PRO A 97 17.25 8.75 -21.41
C PRO A 97 16.00 8.93 -22.29
N ALA A 98 15.88 10.11 -22.90
CA ALA A 98 14.74 10.47 -23.76
C ALA A 98 14.61 9.59 -25.03
N ASP A 99 15.70 8.98 -25.48
CA ASP A 99 15.78 8.10 -26.65
C ASP A 99 15.66 6.60 -26.26
N TRP A 100 15.01 6.29 -25.14
CA TRP A 100 14.85 4.92 -24.67
C TRP A 100 14.07 4.03 -25.65
N GLY A 101 13.10 4.59 -26.39
CA GLY A 101 12.30 3.84 -27.36
C GLY A 101 11.61 2.61 -26.73
N ASP A 102 11.61 1.49 -27.45
CA ASP A 102 10.90 0.26 -27.06
C ASP A 102 11.75 -0.71 -26.21
N LYS A 103 12.89 -0.25 -25.68
CA LYS A 103 13.75 -1.06 -24.81
C LYS A 103 13.04 -1.40 -23.50
N GLU A 104 13.47 -2.50 -22.90
CA GLU A 104 13.07 -2.85 -21.54
C GLU A 104 14.23 -2.73 -20.56
N LEU A 105 13.94 -2.28 -19.34
CA LEU A 105 14.85 -2.39 -18.20
C LEU A 105 14.28 -3.46 -17.26
N VAL A 106 15.08 -4.47 -16.97
CA VAL A 106 14.66 -5.66 -16.21
C VAL A 106 15.33 -5.64 -14.84
N TRP A 107 14.52 -5.61 -13.78
CA TRP A 107 14.97 -5.91 -12.43
C TRP A 107 14.79 -7.39 -12.15
N THR A 108 15.89 -8.11 -11.90
CA THR A 108 15.88 -9.52 -11.52
C THR A 108 16.13 -9.65 -10.02
N LEU A 109 15.29 -10.44 -9.34
CA LEU A 109 15.42 -10.72 -7.92
C LEU A 109 15.26 -12.21 -7.65
N THR A 110 16.26 -12.82 -7.02
CA THR A 110 16.23 -14.21 -6.56
C THR A 110 16.19 -14.23 -5.04
N SER A 111 15.18 -14.88 -4.48
CA SER A 111 15.03 -15.02 -3.02
C SER A 111 14.35 -16.34 -2.69
N ASN A 112 14.78 -17.00 -1.62
CA ASN A 112 14.25 -18.30 -1.20
C ASN A 112 14.17 -19.31 -2.36
N GLY A 113 15.19 -19.34 -3.21
CA GLY A 113 15.31 -20.24 -4.37
C GLY A 113 14.44 -19.89 -5.59
N VAL A 114 13.65 -18.81 -5.54
CA VAL A 114 12.76 -18.38 -6.63
C VAL A 114 13.30 -17.11 -7.26
N THR A 115 13.37 -17.08 -8.59
CA THR A 115 13.74 -15.88 -9.36
C THR A 115 12.51 -15.26 -10.00
N GLU A 116 12.28 -13.99 -9.71
CA GLU A 116 11.21 -13.16 -10.27
C GLU A 116 11.83 -11.98 -11.03
N ARG A 117 11.06 -11.40 -11.96
CA ARG A 117 11.52 -10.27 -12.79
C ARG A 117 10.43 -9.23 -12.96
N ALA A 118 10.83 -7.96 -12.92
CA ALA A 118 10.00 -6.83 -13.31
C ALA A 118 10.55 -6.21 -14.61
N TYR A 119 9.71 -6.12 -15.63
CA TYR A 119 10.07 -5.60 -16.96
C TYR A 119 9.49 -4.19 -17.12
N ALA A 120 10.36 -3.18 -17.06
CA ALA A 120 9.99 -1.79 -17.22
C ALA A 120 10.10 -1.34 -18.67
N SER A 121 9.08 -0.62 -19.15
CA SER A 121 9.00 -0.11 -20.52
C SER A 121 8.23 1.21 -20.55
N LEU A 122 8.31 1.92 -21.68
CA LEU A 122 7.57 3.17 -21.93
C LEU A 122 6.18 2.94 -22.55
N ARG A 123 5.57 1.77 -22.35
CA ARG A 123 4.22 1.53 -22.90
C ARG A 123 3.23 2.53 -22.29
N PRO A 124 2.32 3.13 -23.08
CA PRO A 124 1.40 4.15 -22.59
C PRO A 124 0.52 3.73 -21.41
N ASP A 125 0.19 2.43 -21.31
CA ASP A 125 -0.64 1.89 -20.23
C ASP A 125 0.04 1.94 -18.85
N TYR A 126 1.35 2.19 -18.81
CA TYR A 126 2.14 2.28 -17.59
C TYR A 126 2.47 3.72 -17.17
N ILE A 127 1.86 4.74 -17.81
CA ILE A 127 2.03 6.12 -17.37
C ILE A 127 1.42 6.28 -15.97
N VAL A 128 2.19 6.87 -15.06
CA VAL A 128 1.72 7.22 -13.72
C VAL A 128 1.71 8.74 -13.54
N ASP A 129 0.70 9.21 -12.82
CA ASP A 129 0.57 10.59 -12.36
C ASP A 129 0.18 10.59 -10.88
N ASN A 130 0.06 11.78 -10.30
CA ASN A 130 -0.31 11.91 -8.88
C ASN A 130 -1.65 11.24 -8.54
N MET A 131 -2.62 11.23 -9.47
CA MET A 131 -3.90 10.58 -9.28
C MET A 131 -3.74 9.05 -9.15
N VAL A 132 -2.85 8.45 -9.93
CA VAL A 132 -2.50 7.03 -9.81
C VAL A 132 -1.88 6.74 -8.44
N PHE A 133 -0.92 7.55 -7.98
CA PHE A 133 -0.34 7.40 -6.65
C PHE A 133 -1.39 7.47 -5.54
N MET A 134 -2.30 8.46 -5.62
CA MET A 134 -3.39 8.62 -4.67
C MET A 134 -4.36 7.43 -4.69
N SER A 135 -4.68 6.91 -5.87
CA SER A 135 -5.53 5.71 -6.02
C SER A 135 -4.88 4.48 -5.36
N GLU A 136 -3.63 4.19 -5.73
CA GLU A 136 -2.90 2.99 -5.29
C GLU A 136 -2.54 3.00 -3.80
N THR A 137 -2.52 4.18 -3.19
CA THR A 137 -2.29 4.35 -1.75
C THR A 137 -3.58 4.51 -0.94
N GLY A 138 -4.75 4.45 -1.60
CA GLY A 138 -6.07 4.44 -0.95
C GLY A 138 -6.62 5.82 -0.60
N ALA A 139 -6.02 6.91 -1.09
CA ALA A 139 -6.47 8.27 -0.83
C ALA A 139 -7.80 8.63 -1.54
N LEU A 140 -8.10 7.97 -2.67
CA LEU A 140 -9.31 8.20 -3.48
C LEU A 140 -10.52 7.32 -3.11
N GLY A 141 -10.40 6.48 -2.07
CA GLY A 141 -11.49 5.62 -1.63
C GLY A 141 -12.03 4.73 -2.77
N ALA A 142 -13.29 4.91 -3.16
CA ALA A 142 -13.96 4.15 -4.23
C ALA A 142 -13.61 4.63 -5.66
N GLY A 143 -12.46 5.28 -5.85
CA GLY A 143 -11.99 5.72 -7.16
C GLY A 143 -12.68 6.97 -7.70
N HIS A 144 -13.20 7.84 -6.82
CA HIS A 144 -13.81 9.10 -7.22
C HIS A 144 -12.81 10.26 -7.08
N SER A 145 -12.76 11.15 -8.08
CA SER A 145 -11.99 12.40 -8.02
C SER A 145 -12.89 13.63 -8.07
N ASN A 146 -12.50 14.68 -7.35
CA ASN A 146 -13.08 16.01 -7.36
C ASN A 146 -11.99 17.07 -7.58
N ALA A 147 -12.36 18.36 -7.56
CA ALA A 147 -11.40 19.45 -7.77
C ALA A 147 -10.30 19.48 -6.70
N GLU A 148 -10.65 19.22 -5.44
CA GLU A 148 -9.71 19.18 -4.32
C GLU A 148 -8.70 18.04 -4.50
N THR A 149 -9.15 16.82 -4.79
CA THR A 149 -8.24 15.67 -5.03
C THR A 149 -7.35 15.87 -6.25
N ARG A 150 -7.82 16.59 -7.28
CA ARG A 150 -7.01 16.89 -8.48
C ARG A 150 -6.01 18.03 -8.26
N GLY A 151 -6.25 18.89 -7.27
CA GLY A 151 -5.33 19.96 -6.88
C GLY A 151 -4.40 19.59 -5.74
N ASN A 152 -4.53 18.38 -5.17
CA ASN A 152 -3.63 17.87 -4.14
C ASN A 152 -2.27 17.56 -4.75
N GLU A 153 -1.21 18.07 -4.15
CA GLU A 153 0.17 17.80 -4.54
C GLU A 153 0.86 16.87 -3.51
N PRO A 154 1.90 16.11 -3.90
CA PRO A 154 2.69 15.35 -2.95
C PRO A 154 3.43 16.27 -1.97
N PRO A 155 3.64 15.84 -0.70
CA PRO A 155 4.44 16.62 0.23
C PRO A 155 5.89 16.71 -0.25
N THR A 156 6.53 17.85 0.00
CA THR A 156 7.94 18.08 -0.28
C THR A 156 8.79 17.78 0.95
N ILE A 157 9.91 17.09 0.75
CA ILE A 157 10.86 16.75 1.82
C ILE A 157 12.20 17.42 1.51
N THR A 158 12.68 18.25 2.43
CA THR A 158 13.99 18.89 2.36
C THR A 158 14.87 18.39 3.49
N LEU A 159 16.04 17.86 3.15
CA LEU A 159 17.03 17.47 4.16
C LEU A 159 17.78 18.71 4.64
N GLU A 160 17.84 18.92 5.96
CA GLU A 160 18.67 19.96 6.54
C GLU A 160 20.12 19.49 6.67
N GLY A 161 21.05 20.32 6.21
CA GLY A 161 22.48 20.02 6.22
C GLY A 161 22.92 19.18 5.02
N PRO A 162 24.12 18.57 5.08
CA PRO A 162 24.70 17.87 3.93
C PRO A 162 24.00 16.54 3.65
N THR A 163 23.93 16.18 2.37
CA THR A 163 23.39 14.90 1.87
C THR A 163 24.30 13.72 2.16
N GLU A 164 25.60 13.98 2.34
CA GLU A 164 26.60 13.01 2.77
C GLU A 164 27.10 13.40 4.16
N ARG A 165 27.18 12.41 5.06
CA ARG A 165 27.63 12.60 6.43
C ARG A 165 28.61 11.50 6.77
N GLU A 166 29.75 11.89 7.33
CA GLU A 166 30.75 10.97 7.85
C GLU A 166 30.62 10.88 9.38
N THR A 167 30.80 9.68 9.92
CA THR A 167 30.74 9.42 11.36
C THR A 167 31.64 8.22 11.71
N THR A 168 31.91 8.02 12.99
CA THR A 168 32.58 6.82 13.51
C THR A 168 31.56 5.77 13.97
N VAL A 169 31.92 4.49 13.90
CA VAL A 169 31.06 3.39 14.38
C VAL A 169 30.63 3.63 15.82
N GLY A 170 29.34 3.49 16.09
CA GLY A 170 28.72 3.73 17.40
C GLY A 170 28.38 5.19 17.69
N SER A 171 28.77 6.14 16.84
CA SER A 171 28.38 7.55 16.98
C SER A 171 27.05 7.82 16.25
N PRO A 172 26.04 8.39 16.94
CA PRO A 172 24.74 8.66 16.32
C PRO A 172 24.86 9.74 15.24
N VAL A 173 24.10 9.57 14.15
CA VAL A 173 23.96 10.58 13.09
C VAL A 173 22.57 11.21 13.21
N THR A 174 22.51 12.52 13.37
CA THR A 174 21.24 13.25 13.33
C THR A 174 20.90 13.64 11.90
N ILE A 175 19.71 13.23 11.47
CA ILE A 175 19.11 13.58 10.18
C ILE A 175 17.87 14.41 10.49
N THR A 176 17.86 15.67 10.08
CA THR A 176 16.70 16.54 10.20
C THR A 176 16.10 16.75 8.82
N ALA A 177 14.80 16.54 8.69
CA ALA A 177 14.06 16.76 7.45
C ALA A 177 12.88 17.70 7.71
N LEU A 178 12.75 18.72 6.87
CA LEU A 178 11.58 19.57 6.79
C LEU A 178 10.59 18.93 5.80
N VAL A 179 9.35 18.77 6.24
CA VAL A 179 8.27 18.23 5.39
C VAL A 179 7.16 19.28 5.29
N GLU A 180 6.82 19.66 4.06
CA GLU A 180 5.76 20.62 3.76
C GLU A 180 4.68 19.95 2.91
N ASP A 181 3.43 20.31 3.13
CA ASP A 181 2.24 19.73 2.51
C ASP A 181 1.23 20.85 2.26
N ASP A 182 0.46 20.76 1.18
CA ASP A 182 -0.55 21.77 0.83
C ASP A 182 -1.74 21.79 1.81
N GLY A 183 -1.85 20.77 2.67
CA GLY A 183 -2.88 20.63 3.69
C GLY A 183 -4.26 20.34 3.11
N LEU A 184 -4.35 19.87 1.86
CA LEU A 184 -5.58 19.38 1.25
C LEU A 184 -5.94 17.98 1.77
N LEU A 185 -7.17 17.54 1.50
CA LEU A 185 -7.67 16.21 1.88
C LEU A 185 -7.64 15.94 3.40
N ARG A 186 -7.82 16.99 4.21
CA ARG A 186 -7.83 16.88 5.67
C ARG A 186 -8.86 15.84 6.14
N ALA A 187 -8.45 14.99 7.07
CA ALA A 187 -9.35 14.07 7.74
C ALA A 187 -10.59 14.83 8.26
N ARG A 188 -11.76 14.49 7.73
CA ARG A 188 -13.03 15.07 8.18
C ARG A 188 -13.18 14.75 9.66
N ARG A 189 -13.29 15.79 10.51
CA ARG A 189 -13.57 15.61 11.94
C ARG A 189 -14.79 14.70 12.08
N PRO A 190 -14.76 13.67 12.94
CA PRO A 190 -15.96 12.88 13.20
C PRO A 190 -17.08 13.85 13.59
N SER A 191 -18.24 13.72 12.95
CA SER A 191 -19.41 14.50 13.33
C SER A 191 -19.62 14.34 14.84
N PRO A 192 -19.89 15.43 15.58
CA PRO A 192 -20.20 15.30 17.00
C PRO A 192 -21.33 14.28 17.17
N PRO A 193 -21.28 13.41 18.19
CA PRO A 193 -22.38 12.50 18.46
C PRO A 193 -23.67 13.32 18.53
N ARG A 194 -24.70 12.88 17.79
CA ARG A 194 -26.02 13.51 17.85
C ARG A 194 -26.45 13.56 19.32
N LEU A 195 -26.77 14.75 19.82
CA LEU A 195 -27.32 14.91 21.18
C LEU A 195 -28.54 14.00 21.29
N ALA A 196 -28.57 13.17 22.33
CA ALA A 196 -29.69 12.27 22.60
C ALA A 196 -30.98 13.09 22.65
N THR A 197 -32.01 12.68 21.90
CA THR A 197 -33.32 13.34 21.98
C THR A 197 -34.05 12.88 23.24
N ALA A 198 -35.08 13.63 23.65
CA ALA A 198 -35.96 13.20 24.75
C ALA A 198 -36.59 11.81 24.49
N GLU A 199 -36.77 11.43 23.22
CA GLU A 199 -37.19 10.09 22.80
C GLU A 199 -36.13 9.02 23.09
N ASP A 200 -34.84 9.34 22.93
CA ASP A 200 -33.73 8.43 23.26
C ASP A 200 -33.62 8.21 24.78
N SER A 201 -33.88 9.26 25.58
CA SER A 201 -33.92 9.19 27.05
C SER A 201 -35.14 8.41 27.58
N ALA A 202 -36.34 8.67 27.04
CA ALA A 202 -37.55 7.96 27.43
C ALA A 202 -37.48 6.45 27.12
N ARG A 203 -36.72 6.07 26.09
CA ARG A 203 -36.46 4.67 25.77
C ARG A 203 -35.50 4.03 26.79
N ALA A 204 -34.50 4.76 27.29
CA ALA A 204 -33.57 4.26 28.31
C ALA A 204 -34.26 3.93 29.64
N ASP A 205 -35.24 4.74 30.07
CA ASP A 205 -35.97 4.54 31.32
C ASP A 205 -36.89 3.29 31.30
N SER A 206 -37.28 2.83 30.11
CA SER A 206 -38.10 1.61 29.91
C SER A 206 -37.31 0.29 29.91
N ILE A 207 -35.96 0.32 29.97
CA ILE A 207 -35.08 -0.82 29.65
C ILE A 207 -34.66 -1.65 30.87
N TRP A 208 -35.05 -1.31 32.10
CA TRP A 208 -34.54 -2.04 33.29
C TRP A 208 -34.93 -3.54 33.35
N ASN A 209 -35.87 -4.02 32.52
CA ASN A 209 -36.22 -5.45 32.39
C ASN A 209 -36.38 -5.94 30.93
N ALA A 210 -35.86 -5.23 29.93
CA ALA A 210 -35.95 -5.65 28.52
C ALA A 210 -34.62 -6.27 28.04
N PRO A 211 -34.63 -7.34 27.20
CA PRO A 211 -33.41 -7.84 26.58
C PRO A 211 -32.73 -6.72 25.77
N PRO A 212 -31.39 -6.65 25.73
CA PRO A 212 -30.68 -5.56 25.08
C PRO A 212 -31.10 -5.47 23.62
N THR A 213 -31.81 -4.41 23.27
CA THR A 213 -32.16 -4.14 21.88
C THR A 213 -30.94 -3.55 21.20
N LEU A 214 -30.24 -4.37 20.41
CA LEU A 214 -29.17 -3.87 19.56
C LEU A 214 -29.75 -2.80 18.64
N SER A 215 -29.16 -1.60 18.68
CA SER A 215 -29.53 -0.53 17.77
C SER A 215 -29.38 -1.00 16.32
N ARG A 216 -30.16 -0.42 15.40
CA ARG A 216 -30.02 -0.70 13.96
C ARG A 216 -28.58 -0.55 13.48
N ARG A 217 -27.81 0.37 14.08
CA ARG A 217 -26.37 0.57 13.83
C ARG A 217 -25.52 -0.62 14.27
N GLN A 218 -25.81 -1.23 15.42
CA GLN A 218 -25.11 -2.44 15.91
C GLN A 218 -25.48 -3.69 15.12
N LEU A 219 -26.69 -3.72 14.53
CA LEU A 219 -27.15 -4.80 13.66
C LEU A 219 -26.76 -4.62 12.18
N THR A 220 -26.23 -3.44 11.82
CA THR A 220 -25.75 -3.19 10.45
C THR A 220 -24.31 -3.65 10.35
N PRO A 221 -23.99 -4.64 9.50
CA PRO A 221 -22.61 -5.06 9.31
C PRO A 221 -21.78 -3.88 8.78
N PRO A 222 -20.51 -3.73 9.22
CA PRO A 222 -19.65 -2.67 8.72
C PRO A 222 -19.43 -2.84 7.22
N THR A 223 -19.78 -1.82 6.44
CA THR A 223 -19.49 -1.78 5.01
C THR A 223 -18.10 -1.19 4.79
N ARG A 224 -17.10 -2.06 4.54
CA ARG A 224 -15.76 -1.64 4.15
C ARG A 224 -15.49 -2.05 2.71
N ILE A 225 -15.91 -1.19 1.78
CA ILE A 225 -15.81 -1.45 0.33
C ILE A 225 -14.36 -1.26 -0.15
N THR A 226 -13.62 -0.34 0.47
CA THR A 226 -12.20 -0.09 0.14
C THR A 226 -11.34 0.07 1.39
N VAL A 227 -10.03 -0.01 1.21
CA VAL A 227 -9.05 0.32 2.26
C VAL A 227 -9.12 1.83 2.48
N GLN A 228 -9.96 2.26 3.43
CA GLN A 228 -10.01 3.66 3.86
C GLN A 228 -8.72 3.98 4.62
N LYS A 229 -7.76 4.60 3.93
CA LYS A 229 -6.61 5.25 4.56
C LYS A 229 -7.09 6.55 5.20
N VAL A 230 -6.53 6.89 6.36
CA VAL A 230 -6.75 8.22 6.94
C VAL A 230 -5.91 9.19 6.11
N ASN A 231 -6.57 10.13 5.43
CA ASN A 231 -5.88 11.16 4.66
C ASN A 231 -5.27 12.20 5.60
N GLY A 232 -4.00 12.52 5.36
CA GLY A 232 -3.21 13.45 6.13
C GLY A 232 -1.72 13.12 6.04
N LEU A 233 -0.88 14.04 6.54
CA LEU A 233 0.56 13.86 6.57
C LEU A 233 0.95 12.72 7.52
N PHE A 234 1.70 11.74 7.02
CA PHE A 234 2.29 10.68 7.80
C PHE A 234 3.79 10.62 7.48
N MET A 235 4.61 10.40 8.50
CA MET A 235 6.06 10.23 8.35
C MET A 235 6.46 8.83 8.83
N SER A 236 7.32 8.19 8.06
CA SER A 236 7.93 6.90 8.39
C SER A 236 9.36 6.89 7.87
N TRP A 237 10.26 6.28 8.64
CA TRP A 237 11.66 6.09 8.25
C TRP A 237 11.90 4.62 7.98
N PHE A 238 12.48 4.32 6.81
CA PHE A 238 12.79 2.97 6.38
C PHE A 238 14.24 2.89 5.93
N LEU A 239 14.90 1.78 6.26
CA LEU A 239 16.20 1.43 5.72
C LEU A 239 16.00 0.45 4.57
N TYR A 240 16.26 0.88 3.33
CA TYR A 240 16.18 0.01 2.15
C TYR A 240 17.55 -0.44 1.65
N ARG A 241 18.62 0.25 2.04
CA ARG A 241 20.01 -0.07 1.69
C ARG A 241 20.89 0.17 2.91
N GLY A 242 21.71 -0.81 3.25
CA GLY A 242 22.69 -0.76 4.34
C GLY A 242 23.84 -1.72 4.06
N GLY A 243 24.99 -1.49 4.69
CA GLY A 243 26.13 -2.41 4.62
C GLY A 243 25.91 -3.63 5.52
N GLU A 244 26.51 -4.75 5.13
CA GLU A 244 26.78 -5.88 6.05
C GLU A 244 27.86 -5.51 7.07
#